data_AF-A0A7Z9S3D1-F1
#
_entry.id   AF-A0A7Z9S3D1-F1
#
_cell.length_a   1.000
_cell.length_b   1.000
_cell.length_c   1.000
_cell.angle_alpha   90.00
_cell.angle_beta   90.00
_cell.angle_gamma   90.00
#
_symmetry.space_group_name_H-M   'P 1'
#
loop_
_entity.id
_entity.type
_entity.pdbx_description
1 polymer ?
#
loop_
_entity_poly.entity_id
_entity_poly.type
_entity_poly.pdbx_seq_one_letter_code
_entity_poly.pdbx_strand_id
1 'polypeptide(L)' 'MAMLEVEGLTKAFGGVVANNDISFSVEEGEILGLIGPNG' A
#
# COMPACT_ATOMS: atom_id res chain seq x y z
N MET A 1 -0.11 -17.72 5.30
CA MET A 1 1.09 -16.88 5.42
C MET A 1 1.01 -16.00 4.20
N ALA A 2 0.98 -14.69 4.40
CA ALA A 2 0.75 -13.76 3.31
C ALA A 2 1.77 -14.00 2.18
N MET A 3 1.30 -14.01 0.94
CA MET A 3 2.15 -14.07 -0.24
C MET A 3 2.89 -12.74 -0.42
N LEU A 4 2.24 -11.63 -0.04
CA LEU A 4 2.80 -10.29 -0.01
C LEU A 4 2.39 -9.59 1.29
N GLU A 5 3.36 -8.93 1.92
CA GLU A 5 3.17 -8.18 3.16
C GLU A 5 3.81 -6.81 3.01
N VAL A 6 3.08 -5.77 3.41
CA VAL A 6 3.50 -4.37 3.42
C VAL A 6 3.25 -3.84 4.82
N GLU A 7 4.29 -3.31 5.45
CA GLU A 7 4.22 -2.73 6.79
C GLU A 7 4.80 -1.31 6.77
N GLY A 8 4.04 -0.35 7.32
CA GLY A 8 4.49 1.02 7.54
C GLY A 8 4.98 1.76 6.30
N LEU A 9 4.47 1.43 5.11
CA LEU A 9 4.94 2.00 3.85
C LEU A 9 4.65 3.51 3.80
N THR A 10 5.73 4.27 3.76
CA THR A 10 5.70 5.71 3.54
C THR A 10 6.48 6.05 2.28
N LYS A 11 5.87 6.81 1.38
CA LYS A 11 6.50 7.29 0.15
C LYS A 11 6.33 8.79 0.02
N ALA A 12 7.45 9.48 -0.09
CA ALA A 12 7.50 10.92 -0.31
C ALA A 12 8.23 11.28 -1.61
N PHE A 13 7.77 12.37 -2.24
CA PHE A 13 8.39 12.99 -3.40
C PHE A 13 8.54 14.49 -3.12
N GLY A 14 9.76 14.94 -2.87
CA GLY A 14 10.02 16.32 -2.46
C GLY A 14 9.25 16.66 -1.17
N GLY A 15 8.41 17.71 -1.22
CA GLY A 15 7.59 18.15 -0.09
C GLY A 15 6.25 17.43 0.07
N VAL A 16 5.94 16.43 -0.75
CA VAL A 16 4.65 15.71 -0.72
C VAL A 16 4.84 14.30 -0.20
N VAL A 17 4.06 13.92 0.81
CA VAL A 17 3.93 12.53 1.27
C VAL A 17 2.77 11.90 0.49
N ALA A 18 3.09 11.09 -0.52
CA ALA A 18 2.11 10.45 -1.40
C ALA A 18 1.47 9.20 -0.75
N ASN A 19 2.24 8.47 0.05
CA ASN A 19 1.74 7.36 0.85
C ASN A 19 2.28 7.54 2.27
N ASN A 20 1.44 7.36 3.29
CA ASN A 20 1.81 7.60 4.68
C ASN A 20 1.37 6.43 5.55
N ASP A 21 2.34 5.71 6.12
CA ASP A 21 2.13 4.61 7.06
C ASP A 21 1.10 3.55 6.61
N ILE A 22 1.22 3.10 5.36
CA ILE A 22 0.31 2.12 4.78
C ILE A 22 0.75 0.70 5.12
N SER A 23 -0.15 -0.09 5.68
CA SER A 23 0.08 -1.51 5.97
C SER A 23 -1.04 -2.38 5.41
N PHE A 24 -0.70 -3.45 4.70
CA PHE A 24 -1.65 -4.45 4.20
C PHE A 24 -0.93 -5.76 3.85
N SER A 25 -1.69 -6.83 3.71
CA SER A 25 -1.22 -8.14 3.25
C SER A 25 -2.09 -8.65 2.11
N VAL A 26 -1.55 -9.57 1.31
CA VAL A 26 -2.27 -10.29 0.26
C VAL A 26 -1.94 -11.78 0.41
N GLU A 27 -2.97 -12.60 0.58
CA GLU A 27 -2.82 -14.05 0.63
C GLU A 27 -2.71 -14.68 -0.78
N GLU A 28 -2.22 -15.90 -0.85
CA GLU A 28 -2.11 -16.62 -2.13
C GLU A 28 -3.51 -16.82 -2.77
N GLY A 29 -3.67 -16.35 -4.02
CA GLY A 29 -4.94 -16.41 -4.75
C GLY A 29 -5.93 -15.28 -4.42
N GLU A 30 -5.60 -14.36 -3.51
CA GLU A 30 -6.42 -13.19 -3.20
C GLU A 30 -6.31 -12.12 -4.29
N ILE A 31 -7.45 -11.49 -4.63
CA ILE A 31 -7.50 -10.32 -5.53
C ILE A 31 -7.79 -9.08 -4.69
N LEU A 32 -6.78 -8.22 -4.53
CA LEU A 32 -6.90 -6.93 -3.85
C LEU A 32 -7.01 -5.78 -4.87
N GLY A 33 -8.01 -4.92 -4.73
CA GLY A 33 -8.18 -3.71 -5.53
C GLY A 33 -7.90 -2.45 -4.73
N LEU A 34 -7.11 -1.52 -5.29
CA LEU A 34 -6.91 -0.19 -4.73
C LEU A 34 -7.78 0.81 -5.49
N ILE A 35 -8.57 1.60 -4.75
CA ILE A 35 -9.47 2.62 -5.31
C ILE A 35 -9.27 3.94 -4.57
N GLY A 36 -9.43 5.04 -5.29
CA GLY A 36 -9.30 6.38 -4.73
C GLY A 36 -9.51 7.46 -5.80
N PRO A 37 -9.56 8.74 -5.40
CA PRO A 37 -9.50 9.85 -6.33
C PRO A 37 -8.16 9.87 -7.10
N ASN A 38 -8.04 10.78 -8.08
CA ASN A 38 -6.77 11.00 -8.77
C ASN A 38 -5.77 11.70 -7.83
N GLY A 39 -4.62 11.05 -7.62
CA GLY A 39 -3.62 11.49 -6.65
C GLY A 39 -4.03 11.21 -5.21
#